data_AF-A0A6F9BCT9-F1
#
_entry.id   AF-A0A6F9BCT9-F1
#
_cell.length_a   1.000
_cell.length_b   1.000
_cell.length_c   1.000
_cell.angle_alpha   90.00
_cell.angle_beta   90.00
_cell.angle_gamma   90.00
#
_symmetry.space_group_name_H-M   'P 1'
#
loop_
_entity.id
_entity.type
_entity.pdbx_description
1 polymer ?
#
loop_
_entity_poly.entity_id
_entity_poly.type
_entity_poly.pdbx_seq_one_letter_code
_entity_poly.pdbx_strand_id
1 'polypeptide(L)'
;KTKISTYDKMWEFMSSRKHSVMVKDIDEGIHRVLTSDYAFLMESTTIEFVTQRNCNLTQIGGLIDSKAYGVGTPMGSPYRDKITIAILQLQEEGKLHMMKEKWWRGNGCPEDEKNKEASALGVQNIGGIFIVLAAGLVLSVFVAVGEFIYKSKQNAQLEKPQRHQGDRKRDEFCCHHGPSKQLPRSFCSAMVDELRVSLKCQRRLKHKPQPPVMVKTEEMRGKEKRRKRREREEKREEEKREKNKERKKKESRGRERGEEERERREEKEKRERAEREAKEEREKRREEKRGEEKREAEERSREEKRREEQSCSDH
;
A
#
# COMPACT_ATOMS: atom_id res chain seq x y z
N LYS A 1 24.92 7.81 14.55
CA LYS A 1 25.15 7.92 13.08
C LYS A 1 24.16 8.94 12.53
N THR A 2 24.59 9.82 11.65
CA THR A 2 23.95 11.11 11.35
C THR A 2 22.66 10.98 10.54
N LYS A 3 21.61 11.68 10.98
CA LYS A 3 20.39 11.94 10.19
C LYS A 3 20.68 13.04 9.15
N ILE A 4 21.48 12.75 8.13
CA ILE A 4 21.41 13.54 6.89
C ILE A 4 20.02 13.27 6.34
N SER A 5 19.18 14.30 6.28
CA SER A 5 17.75 14.17 6.01
C SER A 5 17.55 13.49 4.66
N THR A 6 16.50 12.69 4.52
CA THR A 6 16.18 12.05 3.23
C THR A 6 16.07 13.11 2.13
N TYR A 7 15.52 14.27 2.47
CA TYR A 7 15.40 15.42 1.57
C TYR A 7 16.74 16.08 1.21
N ASP A 8 17.72 16.11 2.12
CA ASP A 8 19.08 16.62 1.83
C ASP A 8 19.73 15.75 0.74
N LYS A 9 19.63 14.43 0.87
CA LYS A 9 20.18 13.47 -0.11
C LYS A 9 19.44 13.54 -1.45
N MET A 10 18.12 13.70 -1.42
CA MET A 10 17.33 13.96 -2.63
C MET A 10 17.77 15.26 -3.31
N TRP A 11 18.02 16.32 -2.53
CA TRP A 11 18.51 17.59 -3.05
C TRP A 11 19.92 17.49 -3.61
N GLU A 12 20.87 16.83 -2.95
CA GLU A 12 22.22 16.55 -3.46
C GLU A 12 22.15 15.80 -4.81
N PHE A 13 21.28 14.79 -4.92
CA PHE A 13 21.05 14.05 -6.16
C PHE A 13 20.45 14.91 -7.28
N MET A 14 19.42 15.71 -6.99
CA MET A 14 18.76 16.56 -7.99
C MET A 14 19.63 17.74 -8.42
N SER A 15 20.34 18.39 -7.49
CA SER A 15 21.19 19.55 -7.75
C SER A 15 22.44 19.19 -8.55
N SER A 16 23.11 18.08 -8.22
CA SER A 16 24.25 17.57 -9.00
C SER A 16 23.87 17.12 -10.42
N ARG A 17 22.58 16.88 -10.70
CA ARG A 17 22.05 16.41 -11.99
C ARG A 17 20.99 17.35 -12.57
N LYS A 18 21.12 18.66 -12.29
CA LYS A 18 20.12 19.68 -12.64
C LYS A 18 19.62 19.60 -14.08
N HIS A 19 20.52 19.47 -15.05
CA HIS A 19 20.20 19.44 -16.48
C HIS A 19 19.53 18.15 -16.97
N SER A 20 19.56 17.05 -16.20
CA SER A 20 18.94 15.78 -16.60
C SER A 20 17.74 15.39 -15.75
N VAL A 21 17.64 15.85 -14.50
CA VAL A 21 16.54 15.50 -13.57
C VAL A 21 15.49 16.60 -13.43
N MET A 22 15.86 17.89 -13.52
CA MET A 22 14.89 18.98 -13.47
C MET A 22 14.33 19.28 -14.86
N VAL A 23 13.03 19.58 -14.91
CA VAL A 23 12.32 20.10 -16.09
C VAL A 23 12.09 21.60 -15.94
N LYS A 24 11.79 22.30 -17.04
CA LYS A 24 11.48 23.73 -17.01
C LYS A 24 10.01 23.98 -16.68
N ASP A 25 9.14 23.18 -17.29
CA ASP A 25 7.70 23.37 -17.30
C ASP A 25 6.96 22.13 -16.76
N ILE A 26 5.75 22.35 -16.24
CA ILE A 26 4.92 21.28 -15.67
C ILE A 26 4.53 20.27 -16.74
N ASP A 27 4.18 20.73 -17.95
CA ASP A 27 3.79 19.87 -19.08
C ASP A 27 4.94 18.99 -19.58
N GLU A 28 6.19 19.51 -19.58
CA GLU A 28 7.40 18.73 -19.86
C GLU A 28 7.56 17.60 -18.83
N GLY A 29 7.38 17.92 -17.53
CA GLY A 29 7.40 16.95 -16.45
C GLY A 29 6.34 15.86 -16.61
N ILE A 30 5.09 16.25 -16.88
CA ILE A 30 3.96 15.32 -17.09
C ILE A 30 4.23 14.39 -18.28
N HIS A 31 4.64 14.94 -19.44
CA HIS A 31 4.97 14.15 -20.62
C HIS A 31 6.12 13.16 -20.34
N ARG A 32 7.11 13.57 -19.54
CA ARG A 32 8.24 12.72 -19.15
C ARG A 32 7.87 11.57 -18.23
N VAL A 33 6.96 11.76 -17.27
CA VAL A 33 6.40 10.68 -16.43
C VAL A 33 5.65 9.66 -17.29
N LEU A 34 4.92 10.10 -18.32
CA LEU A 34 4.16 9.23 -19.22
C LEU A 34 5.04 8.39 -20.16
N THR A 35 6.26 8.84 -20.45
CA THR A 35 7.12 8.27 -21.52
C THR A 35 8.38 7.57 -21.01
N SER A 36 8.76 7.76 -19.74
CA SER A 36 10.00 7.23 -19.18
C SER A 36 9.86 6.89 -17.70
N ASP A 37 10.81 6.10 -17.17
CA ASP A 37 10.90 5.80 -15.73
C ASP A 37 11.36 7.05 -14.96
N TYR A 38 10.42 7.95 -14.72
CA TYR A 38 10.64 9.25 -14.09
C TYR A 38 9.49 9.58 -13.13
N ALA A 39 9.83 9.90 -11.89
CA ALA A 39 8.89 10.42 -10.91
C ALA A 39 9.00 11.95 -10.83
N PHE A 40 7.88 12.65 -10.99
CA PHE A 40 7.84 14.11 -10.94
C PHE A 40 7.20 14.60 -9.64
N LEU A 41 7.88 15.52 -8.96
CA LEU A 41 7.38 16.18 -7.75
C LEU A 41 6.76 17.52 -8.16
N MET A 42 5.46 17.68 -7.92
CA MET A 42 4.70 18.91 -8.17
C MET A 42 3.73 19.17 -7.00
N GLU A 43 3.04 20.31 -7.02
CA GLU A 43 2.05 20.65 -6.00
C GLU A 43 0.82 19.73 -6.05
N SER A 44 0.31 19.35 -4.88
CA SER A 44 -0.83 18.43 -4.71
C SER A 44 -2.09 18.84 -5.46
N THR A 45 -2.41 20.13 -5.51
CA THR A 45 -3.54 20.69 -6.25
C THR A 45 -3.45 20.41 -7.76
N THR A 46 -2.23 20.40 -8.29
CA THR A 46 -1.92 20.13 -9.70
C THR A 46 -1.92 18.62 -9.95
N ILE A 47 -1.38 17.80 -9.03
CA ILE A 47 -1.49 16.33 -9.10
C ILE A 47 -2.96 15.92 -9.19
N GLU A 48 -3.80 16.42 -8.28
CA GLU A 48 -5.24 16.13 -8.24
C GLU A 48 -5.92 16.54 -9.56
N PHE A 49 -5.62 17.72 -10.08
CA PHE A 49 -6.18 18.22 -11.35
C PHE A 49 -5.82 17.33 -12.55
N VAL A 50 -4.54 16.95 -12.65
CA VAL A 50 -3.96 16.23 -13.79
C VAL A 50 -4.33 14.74 -13.77
N THR A 51 -4.26 14.09 -12.61
CA THR A 51 -4.60 12.67 -12.45
C THR A 51 -6.08 12.40 -12.70
N GLN A 52 -6.96 13.31 -12.27
CA GLN A 52 -8.40 13.24 -12.55
C GLN A 52 -8.75 13.37 -14.06
N ARG A 53 -7.80 13.83 -14.87
CA ARG A 53 -7.94 13.98 -16.34
C ARG A 53 -7.16 12.93 -17.13
N ASN A 54 -6.11 12.36 -16.54
CA ASN A 54 -5.19 11.43 -17.20
C ASN A 54 -5.02 10.17 -16.33
N CYS A 55 -5.83 9.15 -16.60
CA CYS A 55 -5.87 7.90 -15.81
C CYS A 55 -4.58 7.05 -15.86
N ASN A 56 -3.64 7.42 -16.74
CA ASN A 56 -2.31 6.81 -16.81
C ASN A 56 -1.35 7.34 -15.70
N LEU A 57 -1.72 8.42 -15.01
CA LEU A 57 -0.95 9.05 -13.94
C LEU A 57 -1.56 8.71 -12.59
N THR A 58 -0.71 8.41 -11.61
CA THR A 58 -1.12 8.07 -10.25
C THR A 58 -0.29 8.84 -9.24
N GLN A 59 -0.92 9.30 -8.15
CA GLN A 59 -0.21 9.85 -7.01
C GLN A 59 0.34 8.72 -6.15
N ILE A 60 1.64 8.73 -5.87
CA ILE A 60 2.29 7.76 -4.99
C ILE A 60 2.71 8.45 -3.68
N GLY A 61 2.30 7.87 -2.55
CA GLY A 61 2.63 8.38 -1.23
C GLY A 61 1.73 9.52 -0.74
N GLY A 62 2.14 10.16 0.36
CA GLY A 62 1.46 11.31 0.96
C GLY A 62 2.04 12.65 0.52
N LEU A 63 1.56 13.72 1.13
CA LEU A 63 2.12 15.06 0.96
C LEU A 63 3.49 15.14 1.65
N ILE A 64 4.47 15.76 0.98
CA ILE A 64 5.81 16.01 1.55
C ILE A 64 5.76 17.19 2.52
N ASP A 65 4.92 18.19 2.21
CA ASP A 65 4.70 19.39 3.02
C ASP A 65 3.24 19.86 2.98
N SER A 66 2.89 20.78 3.87
CA SER A 66 1.62 21.49 3.91
C SER A 66 1.82 22.94 3.49
N LYS A 67 1.34 23.29 2.29
CA LYS A 67 1.36 24.65 1.74
C LYS A 67 -0.06 25.06 1.33
N ALA A 68 -0.28 26.36 1.25
CA ALA A 68 -1.56 26.95 0.88
C ALA A 68 -1.32 28.22 0.05
N TYR A 69 -2.21 28.47 -0.91
CA TYR A 69 -2.24 29.73 -1.64
C TYR A 69 -2.84 30.87 -0.79
N GLY A 70 -2.39 32.10 -1.06
CA GLY A 70 -2.93 33.31 -0.47
C GLY A 70 -2.96 34.46 -1.47
N VAL A 71 -3.84 35.43 -1.26
CA VAL A 71 -3.92 36.63 -2.11
C VAL A 71 -2.90 37.67 -1.63
N GLY A 72 -1.85 37.88 -2.42
CA GLY A 72 -0.84 38.89 -2.13
C GLY A 72 -1.36 40.32 -2.37
N THR A 73 -1.07 41.24 -1.45
CA THR A 73 -1.30 42.68 -1.61
C THR A 73 -0.04 43.47 -1.24
N PRO A 74 0.19 44.67 -1.82
CA PRO A 74 1.30 45.53 -1.41
C PRO A 74 1.33 45.81 0.10
N MET A 75 2.52 45.98 0.67
CA MET A 75 2.67 46.35 2.08
C MET A 75 1.95 47.68 2.36
N GLY A 76 1.17 47.73 3.44
CA GLY A 76 0.34 48.90 3.77
C GLY A 76 -0.95 49.04 2.96
N SER A 77 -1.30 48.09 2.08
CA SER A 77 -2.55 48.16 1.30
C SER A 77 -3.80 48.19 2.21
N PRO A 78 -4.71 49.17 2.05
CA PRO A 78 -5.95 49.26 2.82
C PRO A 78 -6.98 48.15 2.45
N TYR A 79 -6.69 47.34 1.43
CA TYR A 79 -7.52 46.23 1.00
C TYR A 79 -7.16 44.90 1.69
N ARG A 80 -5.98 44.77 2.30
CA ARG A 80 -5.49 43.51 2.90
C ARG A 80 -6.51 42.89 3.87
N ASP A 81 -7.01 43.71 4.79
CA ASP A 81 -7.92 43.22 5.84
C ASP A 81 -9.32 42.95 5.28
N LYS A 82 -9.79 43.76 4.34
CA LYS A 82 -11.07 43.56 3.63
C LYS A 82 -11.08 42.27 2.81
N ILE A 83 -9.99 41.99 2.08
CA ILE A 83 -9.80 40.76 1.31
C ILE A 83 -9.73 39.56 2.25
N THR A 84 -8.98 39.66 3.35
CA THR A 84 -8.90 38.59 4.36
C THR A 84 -10.29 38.23 4.92
N ILE A 85 -11.09 39.23 5.32
CA ILE A 85 -12.46 39.01 5.82
C ILE A 85 -13.35 38.37 4.74
N ALA A 86 -13.28 38.84 3.49
CA ALA A 86 -14.05 38.28 2.38
C ALA A 86 -13.67 36.81 2.10
N ILE A 87 -12.39 36.44 2.16
CA ILE A 87 -11.93 35.05 2.00
C ILE A 87 -12.49 34.16 3.13
N LEU A 88 -12.48 34.65 4.38
CA LEU A 88 -13.05 33.92 5.52
C LEU A 88 -14.55 33.69 5.36
N GLN A 89 -15.31 34.69 4.90
CA GLN A 89 -16.73 34.55 4.57
C GLN A 89 -16.97 33.51 3.46
N LEU A 90 -16.20 33.55 2.37
CA LEU A 90 -16.29 32.55 1.29
C LEU A 90 -15.92 31.13 1.74
N GLN A 91 -15.08 30.99 2.79
CA GLN A 91 -14.73 29.71 3.40
C GLN A 91 -15.84 29.19 4.33
N GLU A 92 -16.40 30.06 5.18
CA GLU A 92 -17.52 29.73 6.08
C GLU A 92 -18.78 29.34 5.31
N GLU A 93 -19.10 30.07 4.23
CA GLU A 93 -20.19 29.75 3.31
C GLU A 93 -19.92 28.52 2.42
N GLY A 94 -18.74 27.91 2.50
CA GLY A 94 -18.33 26.75 1.69
C GLY A 94 -18.17 27.04 0.19
N LYS A 95 -18.28 28.30 -0.25
CA LYS A 95 -18.17 28.70 -1.66
C LYS A 95 -16.83 28.32 -2.30
N LEU A 96 -15.74 28.41 -1.55
CA LEU A 96 -14.43 27.95 -2.02
C LEU A 96 -14.40 26.45 -2.35
N HIS A 97 -15.08 25.62 -1.55
CA HIS A 97 -15.20 24.18 -1.82
C HIS A 97 -16.08 23.93 -3.05
N MET A 98 -17.24 24.60 -3.17
CA MET A 98 -18.09 24.49 -4.36
C MET A 98 -17.35 24.91 -5.65
N MET A 99 -16.49 25.95 -5.57
CA MET A 99 -15.63 26.33 -6.68
C MET A 99 -14.57 25.26 -6.98
N LYS A 100 -13.89 24.71 -5.96
CA LYS A 100 -12.94 23.60 -6.18
C LYS A 100 -13.62 22.43 -6.88
N GLU A 101 -14.73 21.94 -6.34
CA GLU A 101 -15.49 20.83 -6.94
C GLU A 101 -15.87 21.14 -8.40
N LYS A 102 -16.34 22.36 -8.70
CA LYS A 102 -16.73 22.77 -10.05
C LYS A 102 -15.58 22.77 -11.06
N TRP A 103 -14.37 23.19 -10.65
CA TRP A 103 -13.22 23.32 -11.56
C TRP A 103 -12.33 22.06 -11.60
N TRP A 104 -12.22 21.33 -10.48
CA TRP A 104 -11.43 20.10 -10.42
C TRP A 104 -12.18 18.90 -10.98
N ARG A 105 -13.49 18.73 -10.71
CA ARG A 105 -14.30 17.62 -11.24
C ARG A 105 -14.28 17.61 -12.77
N GLY A 106 -13.37 16.80 -13.30
CA GLY A 106 -13.30 16.43 -14.70
C GLY A 106 -13.95 15.07 -14.92
N ASN A 107 -14.54 14.91 -16.11
CA ASN A 107 -15.14 13.65 -16.57
C ASN A 107 -14.06 12.60 -16.96
N GLY A 108 -12.81 12.78 -16.52
CA GLY A 108 -11.62 12.32 -17.24
C GLY A 108 -11.32 10.83 -17.10
N CYS A 109 -11.75 10.22 -15.99
CA CYS A 109 -11.65 8.79 -15.78
C CYS A 109 -13.05 8.23 -15.46
N PRO A 110 -13.53 7.22 -16.20
CA PRO A 110 -14.70 6.48 -15.76
C PRO A 110 -14.37 5.85 -14.41
N GLU A 111 -15.24 6.04 -13.41
CA GLU A 111 -15.12 5.34 -12.13
C GLU A 111 -14.94 3.85 -12.39
N ASP A 112 -14.00 3.24 -11.66
CA ASP A 112 -13.42 1.96 -11.97
C ASP A 112 -14.41 0.78 -12.08
N GLU A 113 -14.99 0.59 -13.26
CA GLU A 113 -15.37 -0.73 -13.75
C GLU A 113 -14.10 -1.60 -13.92
N LYS A 114 -12.96 -0.99 -14.29
CA LYS A 114 -11.68 -1.69 -14.51
C LYS A 114 -10.96 -2.18 -13.25
N ASN A 115 -11.17 -1.57 -12.08
CA ASN A 115 -10.78 -2.15 -10.78
C ASN A 115 -11.94 -2.91 -10.09
N LYS A 116 -13.17 -2.89 -10.63
CA LYS A 116 -14.28 -3.76 -10.22
C LYS A 116 -14.33 -5.08 -10.99
N GLU A 117 -13.62 -5.21 -12.10
CA GLU A 117 -13.00 -6.48 -12.49
C GLU A 117 -11.95 -6.86 -11.44
N ALA A 118 -12.44 -7.31 -10.27
CA ALA A 118 -11.64 -7.82 -9.18
C ALA A 118 -10.69 -8.87 -9.72
N SER A 119 -9.39 -8.52 -9.80
CA SER A 119 -8.39 -9.11 -10.71
C SER A 119 -8.64 -10.58 -10.94
N ALA A 120 -9.37 -10.90 -12.02
CA ALA A 120 -9.94 -12.23 -12.20
C ALA A 120 -8.78 -13.22 -12.15
N LEU A 121 -8.80 -14.14 -11.17
CA LEU A 121 -7.68 -15.01 -10.81
C LEU A 121 -7.16 -15.72 -12.06
N GLY A 122 -6.15 -15.10 -12.66
CA GLY A 122 -5.90 -15.29 -14.08
C GLY A 122 -5.47 -16.72 -14.36
N VAL A 123 -5.74 -17.19 -15.57
CA VAL A 123 -5.20 -18.48 -16.02
C VAL A 123 -3.66 -18.49 -15.89
N GLN A 124 -3.00 -17.33 -15.96
CA GLN A 124 -1.58 -17.16 -15.59
C GLN A 124 -1.25 -17.62 -14.15
N ASN A 125 -2.06 -17.27 -13.15
CA ASN A 125 -1.77 -17.60 -11.74
C ASN A 125 -2.10 -19.07 -11.41
N ILE A 126 -3.08 -19.66 -12.08
CA ILE A 126 -3.49 -21.06 -11.91
C ILE A 126 -2.64 -21.99 -12.81
N GLY A 127 -2.00 -21.47 -13.86
CA GLY A 127 -1.21 -22.20 -14.85
C GLY A 127 -0.12 -23.09 -14.27
N GLY A 128 0.51 -22.69 -13.15
CA GLY A 128 1.49 -23.52 -12.45
C GLY A 128 0.95 -24.89 -12.01
N ILE A 129 -0.32 -24.96 -11.63
CA ILE A 129 -0.97 -26.23 -11.21
C ILE A 129 -1.15 -27.15 -12.42
N PHE A 130 -1.58 -26.61 -13.56
CA PHE A 130 -1.73 -27.39 -14.81
C PHE A 130 -0.39 -27.92 -15.33
N ILE A 131 0.70 -27.13 -15.22
CA ILE A 131 2.05 -27.56 -15.61
C ILE A 131 2.52 -28.73 -14.73
N VAL A 132 2.34 -28.64 -13.40
CA VAL A 132 2.72 -29.73 -12.48
C VAL A 132 1.90 -31.00 -12.74
N LEU A 133 0.60 -30.88 -13.00
CA LEU A 133 -0.26 -32.02 -13.35
C LEU A 133 0.18 -32.70 -14.65
N ALA A 134 0.46 -31.93 -15.70
CA ALA A 134 0.94 -32.46 -16.97
C ALA A 134 2.31 -33.16 -16.84
N ALA A 135 3.25 -32.56 -16.11
CA ALA A 135 4.56 -33.14 -15.85
C ALA A 135 4.47 -34.45 -15.05
N GLY A 136 3.61 -34.50 -14.03
CA GLY A 136 3.37 -35.72 -13.24
C GLY A 136 2.75 -36.86 -14.06
N LEU A 137 1.82 -36.54 -14.97
CA LEU A 137 1.23 -37.52 -15.89
C LEU A 137 2.30 -38.09 -16.84
N VAL A 138 3.14 -37.25 -17.44
CA VAL A 138 4.24 -37.70 -18.31
C VAL A 138 5.24 -38.57 -17.55
N LEU A 139 5.68 -38.14 -16.36
CA LEU A 139 6.62 -38.92 -15.53
C LEU A 139 6.07 -40.29 -15.12
N SER A 140 4.79 -40.37 -14.72
CA SER A 140 4.17 -41.65 -14.34
C SER A 140 4.11 -42.64 -15.51
N VAL A 141 3.83 -42.17 -16.74
CA VAL A 141 3.87 -43.00 -17.95
C VAL A 141 5.29 -43.52 -18.22
N PHE A 142 6.32 -42.68 -18.11
CA PHE A 142 7.72 -43.10 -18.27
C PHE A 142 8.14 -44.16 -17.25
N VAL A 143 7.77 -44.00 -15.97
CA VAL A 143 8.06 -44.99 -14.93
C VAL A 143 7.35 -46.31 -15.23
N ALA A 144 6.07 -46.30 -15.58
CA ALA A 144 5.30 -47.50 -15.91
C ALA A 144 5.88 -48.26 -17.12
N VAL A 145 6.33 -47.55 -18.16
CA VAL A 145 7.00 -48.16 -19.32
C VAL A 145 8.37 -48.73 -18.93
N GLY A 146 9.13 -48.02 -18.09
CA GLY A 146 10.42 -48.51 -17.57
C GLY A 146 10.28 -49.80 -16.76
N GLU A 147 9.33 -49.84 -15.82
CA GLU A 147 9.01 -51.05 -15.05
C GLU A 147 8.51 -52.19 -15.93
N PHE A 148 7.66 -51.90 -16.92
CA PHE A 148 7.15 -52.90 -17.85
C PHE A 148 8.28 -53.54 -18.67
N ILE A 149 9.22 -52.74 -19.19
CA ILE A 149 10.39 -53.26 -19.93
C ILE A 149 11.31 -54.07 -19.01
N TYR A 150 11.54 -53.60 -17.77
CA TYR A 150 12.35 -54.31 -16.79
C TYR A 150 11.74 -55.66 -16.41
N LYS A 151 10.44 -55.68 -16.06
CA LYS A 151 9.67 -56.91 -15.76
C LYS A 151 9.61 -57.85 -16.97
N SER A 152 9.40 -57.33 -18.17
CA SER A 152 9.38 -58.12 -19.40
C SER A 152 10.73 -58.81 -19.64
N LYS A 153 11.85 -58.10 -19.50
CA LYS A 153 13.20 -58.69 -19.60
C LYS A 153 13.50 -59.68 -18.47
N GLN A 154 13.03 -59.43 -17.26
CA GLN A 154 13.22 -60.33 -16.12
C GLN A 154 12.42 -61.62 -16.27
N ASN A 155 11.17 -61.55 -16.76
CA ASN A 155 10.36 -62.73 -17.06
C ASN A 155 10.90 -63.52 -18.27
N ALA A 156 11.43 -62.85 -19.30
CA ALA A 156 12.05 -63.51 -20.46
C ALA A 156 13.32 -64.31 -20.08
N GLN A 157 13.97 -64.00 -18.95
CA GLN A 157 15.11 -64.74 -18.41
C GLN A 157 14.69 -65.87 -17.43
N LEU A 158 13.39 -66.02 -17.14
CA LEU A 158 12.86 -66.99 -16.17
C LEU A 158 12.18 -68.22 -16.80
N GLU A 159 12.13 -68.34 -18.13
CA GLU A 159 11.72 -69.58 -18.80
C GLU A 159 12.83 -70.65 -18.76
N LYS A 160 13.04 -71.24 -17.58
CA LYS A 160 13.53 -72.62 -17.44
C LYS A 160 12.39 -73.48 -16.86
N PRO A 161 11.90 -74.52 -17.56
CA PRO A 161 10.70 -75.23 -17.14
C PRO A 161 11.02 -76.39 -16.19
N GLN A 162 10.50 -76.38 -14.96
CA GLN A 162 10.27 -77.60 -14.17
C GLN A 162 9.07 -77.50 -13.20
N ARG A 163 8.64 -78.66 -12.69
CA ARG A 163 7.28 -78.99 -12.22
C ARG A 163 7.04 -78.82 -10.71
N HIS A 164 5.78 -78.53 -10.37
CA HIS A 164 4.98 -79.03 -9.22
C HIS A 164 5.66 -79.62 -7.96
N GLN A 165 5.41 -78.98 -6.80
CA GLN A 165 4.76 -79.52 -5.57
C GLN A 165 4.48 -78.33 -4.60
N GLY A 166 3.30 -78.21 -3.95
CA GLY A 166 2.97 -78.74 -2.62
C GLY A 166 3.49 -77.79 -1.51
N ASP A 167 2.76 -77.23 -0.54
CA ASP A 167 1.53 -77.58 0.20
C ASP A 167 0.80 -76.27 0.66
N ARG A 168 -0.52 -76.11 0.60
CA ARG A 168 -1.59 -76.55 1.54
C ARG A 168 -1.80 -75.68 2.80
N LYS A 169 -2.83 -74.81 2.77
CA LYS A 169 -3.86 -74.80 3.84
C LYS A 169 -5.24 -74.36 3.33
N ARG A 170 -6.26 -75.07 3.83
CA ARG A 170 -7.73 -74.93 3.62
C ARG A 170 -8.19 -73.68 4.45
N ASP A 171 -9.26 -72.94 4.11
CA ASP A 171 -10.65 -73.40 4.12
C ASP A 171 -11.52 -73.04 2.89
N GLU A 172 -12.74 -73.59 2.86
CA GLU A 172 -13.42 -74.12 1.66
C GLU A 172 -14.90 -73.62 1.51
N PHE A 173 -15.59 -74.10 0.46
CA PHE A 173 -17.02 -73.86 0.09
C PHE A 173 -17.34 -72.48 -0.54
N CYS A 174 -17.93 -72.32 -1.74
CA CYS A 174 -18.26 -73.15 -2.91
C CYS A 174 -18.65 -72.16 -4.08
N CYS A 175 -18.78 -72.47 -5.38
CA CYS A 175 -18.82 -73.74 -6.12
C CYS A 175 -18.41 -73.54 -7.63
N HIS A 176 -18.54 -74.61 -8.42
CA HIS A 176 -18.40 -74.76 -9.89
C HIS A 176 -18.98 -73.60 -10.76
N HIS A 177 -18.38 -73.20 -11.90
CA HIS A 177 -18.07 -74.00 -13.10
C HIS A 177 -17.02 -73.31 -14.00
N GLY A 178 -16.10 -74.07 -14.63
CA GLY A 178 -15.32 -73.63 -15.81
C GLY A 178 -15.82 -74.30 -17.10
N PRO A 179 -15.01 -74.36 -18.19
CA PRO A 179 -13.82 -73.55 -18.54
C PRO A 179 -13.78 -73.10 -20.04
N SER A 180 -12.95 -72.10 -20.43
CA SER A 180 -12.27 -72.14 -21.76
C SER A 180 -11.12 -71.12 -21.97
N LYS A 181 -9.93 -71.70 -22.16
CA LYS A 181 -8.80 -71.34 -23.06
C LYS A 181 -8.68 -69.93 -23.70
N GLN A 182 -7.65 -69.21 -23.25
CA GLN A 182 -6.66 -68.37 -23.98
C GLN A 182 -6.96 -67.78 -25.37
N LEU A 183 -6.89 -66.44 -25.48
CA LEU A 183 -6.26 -65.69 -26.60
C LEU A 183 -5.97 -64.24 -26.14
N PRO A 184 -4.85 -63.58 -26.50
CA PRO A 184 -4.44 -62.32 -25.86
C PRO A 184 -5.30 -61.13 -26.31
N ARG A 185 -5.82 -60.35 -25.36
CA ARG A 185 -6.53 -59.08 -25.61
C ARG A 185 -5.61 -57.89 -25.38
N SER A 186 -5.70 -56.90 -26.27
CA SER A 186 -4.87 -55.70 -26.23
C SER A 186 -5.22 -54.78 -25.03
N PHE A 187 -4.27 -53.91 -24.67
CA PHE A 187 -4.31 -53.06 -23.48
C PHE A 187 -5.56 -52.15 -23.34
N CYS A 188 -6.30 -51.88 -24.42
CA CYS A 188 -7.56 -51.13 -24.33
C CYS A 188 -8.67 -51.88 -23.57
N SER A 189 -8.64 -53.20 -23.47
CA SER A 189 -9.69 -53.96 -22.77
C SER A 189 -9.59 -53.87 -21.25
N ALA A 190 -8.39 -53.70 -20.70
CA ALA A 190 -8.17 -53.74 -19.24
C ALA A 190 -8.73 -52.51 -18.51
N MET A 191 -8.61 -51.30 -19.10
CA MET A 191 -9.14 -50.08 -18.48
C MET A 191 -10.68 -50.01 -18.45
N VAL A 192 -11.38 -50.76 -19.32
CA VAL A 192 -12.85 -50.73 -19.40
C VAL A 192 -13.52 -51.60 -18.33
N ASP A 193 -12.85 -52.67 -17.86
CA ASP A 193 -13.45 -53.57 -16.87
C ASP A 193 -13.33 -53.06 -15.42
N GLU A 194 -12.30 -52.28 -15.05
CA GLU A 194 -12.24 -51.58 -13.75
C GLU A 194 -13.42 -50.59 -13.58
N LEU A 195 -13.67 -49.74 -14.58
CA LEU A 195 -14.82 -48.82 -14.60
C LEU A 195 -16.18 -49.56 -14.52
N ARG A 196 -16.25 -50.80 -15.00
CA ARG A 196 -17.45 -51.63 -14.98
C ARG A 196 -17.73 -52.25 -13.60
N VAL A 197 -16.71 -52.44 -12.75
CA VAL A 197 -16.88 -52.95 -11.38
C VAL A 197 -17.55 -51.90 -10.49
N SER A 198 -17.14 -50.63 -10.57
CA SER A 198 -17.75 -49.54 -9.78
C SER A 198 -19.25 -49.32 -10.09
N LEU A 199 -19.68 -49.58 -11.33
CA LEU A 199 -21.08 -49.35 -11.76
C LEU A 199 -22.06 -50.49 -11.42
N LYS A 200 -21.60 -51.68 -11.00
CA LYS A 200 -22.48 -52.81 -10.66
C LYS A 200 -22.94 -52.84 -9.20
N CYS A 201 -22.31 -52.08 -8.30
CA CYS A 201 -22.68 -52.06 -6.88
C CYS A 201 -23.99 -51.28 -6.57
N GLN A 202 -24.56 -50.56 -7.56
CA GLN A 202 -25.69 -49.64 -7.32
C GLN A 202 -27.09 -50.18 -7.68
N ARG A 203 -27.26 -51.48 -7.97
CA ARG A 203 -28.51 -52.02 -8.55
C ARG A 203 -29.27 -53.13 -7.79
N ARG A 204 -28.92 -53.49 -6.55
CA ARG A 204 -29.72 -54.43 -5.74
C ARG A 204 -29.92 -54.00 -4.28
N LEU A 205 -30.71 -52.96 -4.04
CA LEU A 205 -31.49 -52.80 -2.80
C LEU A 205 -32.75 -51.95 -3.10
N LYS A 206 -33.88 -52.60 -3.37
CA LYS A 206 -35.20 -51.95 -3.46
C LYS A 206 -36.34 -52.92 -3.12
N HIS A 207 -36.85 -52.79 -1.89
CA HIS A 207 -38.21 -53.06 -1.34
C HIS A 207 -38.04 -53.20 0.19
N LYS A 208 -38.93 -52.76 1.08
CA LYS A 208 -40.40 -52.59 1.02
C LYS A 208 -40.83 -51.49 2.03
N PRO A 209 -41.95 -50.76 1.85
CA PRO A 209 -42.37 -49.68 2.76
C PRO A 209 -43.14 -50.17 4.01
N GLN A 210 -42.99 -49.46 5.13
CA GLN A 210 -43.73 -49.54 6.41
C GLN A 210 -43.72 -48.13 7.08
N PRO A 211 -44.58 -47.82 8.08
CA PRO A 211 -45.17 -46.48 8.29
C PRO A 211 -44.33 -45.50 9.14
N PRO A 212 -44.69 -44.20 9.23
CA PRO A 212 -43.83 -43.19 9.82
C PRO A 212 -43.81 -43.24 11.35
N VAL A 213 -42.62 -43.32 11.92
CA VAL A 213 -42.35 -43.01 13.34
C VAL A 213 -41.41 -41.82 13.41
N MET A 214 -41.86 -40.75 14.04
CA MET A 214 -41.12 -39.50 14.15
C MET A 214 -39.87 -39.66 15.03
N VAL A 215 -38.67 -39.64 14.44
CA VAL A 215 -37.42 -39.48 15.22
C VAL A 215 -36.95 -38.03 15.12
N LYS A 216 -36.67 -37.46 16.29
CA LYS A 216 -36.82 -36.04 16.59
C LYS A 216 -35.49 -35.29 16.50
N THR A 217 -35.38 -34.41 15.49
CA THR A 217 -34.89 -33.00 15.59
C THR A 217 -33.55 -32.65 16.30
N GLU A 218 -32.72 -33.61 16.73
CA GLU A 218 -31.53 -33.32 17.58
C GLU A 218 -30.29 -32.86 16.80
N GLU A 219 -29.97 -33.49 15.66
CA GLU A 219 -28.70 -33.26 14.96
C GLU A 219 -28.65 -31.89 14.25
N MET A 220 -29.76 -31.48 13.61
CA MET A 220 -29.89 -30.17 12.96
C MET A 220 -29.79 -29.03 13.99
N ARG A 221 -30.36 -29.22 15.19
CA ARG A 221 -30.25 -28.28 16.32
C ARG A 221 -28.79 -28.11 16.77
N GLY A 222 -27.96 -29.15 16.67
CA GLY A 222 -26.52 -29.08 16.94
C GLY A 222 -25.75 -28.27 15.91
N LYS A 223 -26.03 -28.48 14.61
CA LYS A 223 -25.39 -27.75 13.50
C LYS A 223 -25.74 -26.25 13.53
N GLU A 224 -27.01 -25.91 13.77
CA GLU A 224 -27.43 -24.51 13.87
C GLU A 224 -26.87 -23.80 15.13
N LYS A 225 -26.83 -24.48 16.29
CA LYS A 225 -26.16 -23.95 17.49
C LYS A 225 -24.67 -23.68 17.25
N ARG A 226 -23.97 -24.54 16.51
CA ARG A 226 -22.57 -24.30 16.10
C ARG A 226 -22.44 -23.10 15.15
N ARG A 227 -23.35 -22.92 14.20
CA ARG A 227 -23.36 -21.75 13.29
C ARG A 227 -23.57 -20.44 14.06
N LYS A 228 -24.61 -20.38 14.90
CA LYS A 228 -24.92 -19.22 15.77
C LYS A 228 -23.82 -18.91 16.78
N ARG A 229 -23.00 -19.90 17.16
CA ARG A 229 -21.81 -19.68 18.00
C ARG A 229 -20.68 -19.02 17.20
N ARG A 230 -20.38 -19.49 15.98
CA ARG A 230 -19.38 -18.88 15.09
C ARG A 230 -19.74 -17.43 14.74
N GLU A 231 -21.00 -17.18 14.33
CA GLU A 231 -21.51 -15.82 14.05
C GLU A 231 -21.35 -14.86 15.25
N ARG A 232 -21.45 -15.37 16.49
CA ARG A 232 -21.22 -14.58 17.72
C ARG A 232 -19.75 -14.38 18.05
N GLU A 233 -18.89 -15.34 17.73
CA GLU A 233 -17.43 -15.23 17.90
C GLU A 233 -16.85 -14.25 16.86
N GLU A 234 -17.30 -14.31 15.60
CA GLU A 234 -16.95 -13.38 14.52
C GLU A 234 -17.34 -11.93 14.86
N LYS A 235 -18.59 -11.68 15.29
CA LYS A 235 -19.03 -10.34 15.72
C LYS A 235 -18.23 -9.78 16.90
N ARG A 236 -17.78 -10.64 17.82
CA ARG A 236 -16.92 -10.23 18.95
C ARG A 236 -15.51 -9.86 18.49
N GLU A 237 -14.95 -10.56 17.51
CA GLU A 237 -13.65 -10.20 16.93
C GLU A 237 -13.74 -8.94 16.06
N GLU A 238 -14.83 -8.73 15.35
CA GLU A 238 -15.12 -7.48 14.63
C GLU A 238 -15.22 -6.27 15.60
N GLU A 239 -16.00 -6.40 16.68
CA GLU A 239 -16.12 -5.36 17.71
C GLU A 239 -14.77 -5.04 18.38
N LYS A 240 -13.93 -6.05 18.64
CA LYS A 240 -12.55 -5.85 19.13
C LYS A 240 -11.68 -5.11 18.11
N ARG A 241 -11.79 -5.43 16.81
CA ARG A 241 -11.04 -4.77 15.74
C ARG A 241 -11.42 -3.29 15.65
N GLU A 242 -12.71 -2.95 15.69
CA GLU A 242 -13.15 -1.55 15.67
C GLU A 242 -12.70 -0.78 16.93
N LYS A 243 -12.84 -1.35 18.13
CA LYS A 243 -12.31 -0.72 19.36
C LYS A 243 -10.80 -0.49 19.30
N ASN A 244 -10.05 -1.40 18.68
CA ASN A 244 -8.60 -1.24 18.48
C ASN A 244 -8.28 -0.14 17.44
N LYS A 245 -9.03 -0.05 16.33
CA LYS A 245 -8.91 1.06 15.37
C LYS A 245 -9.21 2.41 16.04
N GLU A 246 -10.28 2.51 16.81
CA GLU A 246 -10.66 3.75 17.50
C GLU A 246 -9.60 4.17 18.54
N ARG A 247 -9.07 3.21 19.31
CA ARG A 247 -7.96 3.45 20.23
C ARG A 247 -6.72 3.98 19.50
N LYS A 248 -6.29 3.35 18.41
CA LYS A 248 -5.16 3.83 17.59
C LYS A 248 -5.40 5.23 17.03
N LYS A 249 -6.64 5.56 16.62
CA LYS A 249 -7.03 6.90 16.14
C LYS A 249 -7.02 7.96 17.25
N LYS A 250 -7.28 7.59 18.51
CA LYS A 250 -7.11 8.47 19.68
C LYS A 250 -5.64 8.67 20.01
N GLU A 251 -4.84 7.60 19.95
CA GLU A 251 -3.39 7.66 20.17
C GLU A 251 -2.66 8.50 19.09
N SER A 252 -3.06 8.43 17.81
CA SER A 252 -2.47 9.27 16.75
C SER A 252 -2.78 10.76 16.95
N ARG A 253 -4.06 11.10 17.17
CA ARG A 253 -4.50 12.49 17.47
C ARG A 253 -3.82 13.07 18.71
N GLY A 254 -3.54 12.22 19.71
CA GLY A 254 -2.79 12.62 20.91
C GLY A 254 -1.33 12.98 20.61
N ARG A 255 -0.69 12.29 19.66
CA ARG A 255 0.68 12.62 19.20
C ARG A 255 0.71 13.90 18.37
N GLU A 256 -0.18 14.01 17.39
CA GLU A 256 -0.33 15.22 16.54
C GLU A 256 -0.49 16.48 17.41
N ARG A 257 -1.42 16.47 18.38
CA ARG A 257 -1.62 17.59 19.31
C ARG A 257 -0.38 17.87 20.18
N GLY A 258 0.37 16.84 20.57
CA GLY A 258 1.61 17.00 21.35
C GLY A 258 2.76 17.60 20.52
N GLU A 259 2.82 17.28 19.23
CA GLU A 259 3.77 17.88 18.29
C GLU A 259 3.41 19.35 18.01
N GLU A 260 2.14 19.67 17.74
CA GLU A 260 1.67 21.07 17.61
C GLU A 260 1.95 21.92 18.86
N GLU A 261 1.73 21.38 20.06
CA GLU A 261 2.00 22.13 21.30
C GLU A 261 3.50 22.38 21.49
N ARG A 262 4.34 21.41 21.09
CA ARG A 262 5.79 21.55 21.11
C ARG A 262 6.28 22.60 20.11
N GLU A 263 5.80 22.58 18.87
CA GLU A 263 6.17 23.57 17.86
C GLU A 263 5.80 24.99 18.30
N ARG A 264 4.61 25.18 18.88
CA ARG A 264 4.18 26.48 19.46
C ARG A 264 5.09 26.96 20.59
N ARG A 265 5.64 26.06 21.41
CA ARG A 265 6.62 26.41 22.46
C ARG A 265 7.95 26.81 21.84
N GLU A 266 8.47 26.03 20.89
CA GLU A 266 9.73 26.35 20.19
C GLU A 266 9.64 27.66 19.37
N GLU A 267 8.49 27.98 18.79
CA GLU A 267 8.23 29.26 18.12
C GLU A 267 8.18 30.43 19.11
N LYS A 268 7.51 30.25 20.27
CA LYS A 268 7.48 31.25 21.34
C LYS A 268 8.88 31.56 21.87
N GLU A 269 9.70 30.54 22.12
CA GLU A 269 11.09 30.70 22.57
C GLU A 269 11.95 31.43 21.52
N LYS A 270 11.80 31.10 20.23
CA LYS A 270 12.48 31.83 19.13
C LYS A 270 12.08 33.32 19.09
N ARG A 271 10.79 33.62 19.27
CA ARG A 271 10.29 35.01 19.29
C ARG A 271 10.83 35.79 20.50
N GLU A 272 10.80 35.20 21.70
CA GLU A 272 11.38 35.80 22.90
C GLU A 272 12.89 36.02 22.79
N ARG A 273 13.62 35.14 22.10
CA ARG A 273 15.04 35.29 21.83
C ARG A 273 15.32 36.45 20.87
N ALA A 274 14.59 36.51 19.75
CA ALA A 274 14.71 37.58 18.77
C ALA A 274 14.36 38.96 19.37
N GLU A 275 13.40 39.03 20.29
CA GLU A 275 13.07 40.27 21.01
C GLU A 275 14.20 40.73 21.95
N ARG A 276 14.90 39.80 22.61
CA ARG A 276 16.09 40.12 23.42
C ARG A 276 17.25 40.60 22.56
N GLU A 277 17.56 39.88 21.47
CA GLU A 277 18.63 40.25 20.52
C GLU A 277 18.36 41.64 19.92
N ALA A 278 17.12 41.94 19.52
CA ALA A 278 16.72 43.26 19.03
C ALA A 278 16.77 44.37 20.11
N LYS A 279 16.58 44.03 21.38
CA LYS A 279 16.71 44.98 22.50
C LYS A 279 18.19 45.31 22.76
N GLU A 280 19.06 44.30 22.78
CA GLU A 280 20.51 44.49 22.91
C GLU A 280 21.09 45.31 21.75
N GLU A 281 20.65 45.07 20.50
CA GLU A 281 21.10 45.87 19.35
C GLU A 281 20.66 47.34 19.46
N ARG A 282 19.43 47.59 19.93
CA ARG A 282 18.94 48.96 20.20
C ARG A 282 19.70 49.66 21.33
N GLU A 283 20.18 48.90 22.32
CA GLU A 283 20.99 49.43 23.42
C GLU A 283 22.39 49.80 22.94
N LYS A 284 23.08 48.91 22.20
CA LYS A 284 24.38 49.20 21.56
C LYS A 284 24.33 50.44 20.67
N ARG A 285 23.30 50.55 19.81
CA ARG A 285 23.11 51.75 18.95
C ARG A 285 22.86 53.04 19.74
N ARG A 286 22.38 52.97 20.98
CA ARG A 286 22.24 54.14 21.87
C ARG A 286 23.57 54.50 22.54
N GLU A 287 24.37 53.50 22.91
CA GLU A 287 25.72 53.71 23.45
C GLU A 287 26.66 54.28 22.40
N GLU A 288 26.63 53.76 21.17
CA GLU A 288 27.38 54.29 20.02
C GLU A 288 27.06 55.77 19.79
N LYS A 289 25.77 56.13 19.69
CA LYS A 289 25.34 57.53 19.54
C LYS A 289 25.80 58.44 20.68
N ARG A 290 25.71 58.00 21.94
CA ARG A 290 26.26 58.76 23.08
C ARG A 290 27.77 58.92 23.00
N GLY A 291 28.47 57.93 22.45
CA GLY A 291 29.90 58.00 22.17
C GLY A 291 30.25 59.02 21.09
N GLU A 292 29.47 59.06 20.00
CA GLU A 292 29.59 60.05 18.92
C GLU A 292 29.29 61.47 19.44
N GLU A 293 28.13 61.69 20.09
CA GLU A 293 27.74 62.97 20.70
C GLU A 293 28.81 63.50 21.65
N LYS A 294 29.42 62.63 22.47
CA LYS A 294 30.51 63.02 23.37
C LYS A 294 31.79 63.41 22.62
N ARG A 295 32.15 62.70 21.54
CA ARG A 295 33.31 63.06 20.70
C ARG A 295 33.10 64.41 20.02
N GLU A 296 31.92 64.67 19.45
CA GLU A 296 31.59 65.97 18.86
C GLU A 296 31.59 67.11 19.90
N ALA A 297 31.24 66.84 21.16
CA ALA A 297 31.29 67.82 22.24
C ALA A 297 32.75 68.12 22.67
N GLU A 298 33.59 67.08 22.79
CA GLU A 298 35.03 67.23 23.06
C GLU A 298 35.76 67.95 21.91
N GLU A 299 35.37 67.71 20.66
CA GLU A 299 35.91 68.40 19.48
C GLU A 299 35.49 69.87 19.44
N ARG A 300 34.20 70.18 19.65
CA ARG A 300 33.72 71.57 19.76
C ARG A 300 34.44 72.36 20.86
N SER A 301 34.63 71.77 22.05
CA SER A 301 35.36 72.44 23.14
C SER A 301 36.85 72.66 22.82
N ARG A 302 37.49 71.77 22.03
CA ARG A 302 38.87 71.99 21.55
C ARG A 302 38.92 73.09 20.49
N GLU A 303 37.93 73.19 19.62
CA GLU A 303 37.86 74.24 18.61
C GLU A 303 37.61 75.61 19.24
N GLU A 304 36.72 75.68 20.25
CA GLU A 304 36.44 76.88 21.03
C GLU A 304 37.71 77.40 21.74
N LYS A 305 38.46 76.53 22.44
CA LYS A 305 39.74 76.91 23.05
C LYS A 305 40.77 77.43 22.05
N ARG A 306 40.84 76.86 20.84
CA ARG A 306 41.74 77.36 19.78
C ARG A 306 41.34 78.76 19.32
N ARG A 307 40.04 79.06 19.26
CA ARG A 307 39.53 80.40 18.94
C ARG A 307 39.86 81.41 20.04
N GLU A 308 39.76 81.02 21.31
CA GLU A 308 40.19 81.85 22.45
C GLU A 308 41.70 82.12 22.44
N GLU A 309 42.54 81.07 22.27
CA GLU A 309 44.00 81.20 22.18
C GLU A 309 44.43 82.12 21.02
N GLN A 310 43.76 82.03 19.88
CA GLN A 310 44.05 82.88 18.73
C GLN A 310 43.58 84.32 18.97
N SER A 311 42.41 84.53 19.57
CA SER A 311 41.93 85.87 19.95
C SER A 311 42.81 86.57 20.99
N CYS A 312 43.49 85.81 21.85
CA CYS A 312 44.48 86.35 22.81
C CYS A 312 45.85 86.64 22.17
N SER A 313 46.11 86.18 20.95
CA SER A 313 47.36 86.40 20.23
C SER A 313 47.34 87.63 19.32
N ASP A 314 46.14 88.09 18.95
CA ASP A 314 45.92 89.27 18.07
C ASP A 314 45.76 90.60 18.85
N HIS A 315 45.95 90.62 20.18
CA HIS A 315 45.69 91.78 21.04
C HIS A 315 46.93 92.33 21.77
#